data_AF-A0A165X7U6-F1
#
_entry.id   AF-A0A165X7U6-F1
#
_cell.length_a   1.000
_cell.length_b   1.000
_cell.length_c   1.000
_cell.angle_alpha   90.00
_cell.angle_beta   90.00
_cell.angle_gamma   90.00
#
_symmetry.space_group_name_H-M   'P 1'
#
loop_
_entity.id
_entity.type
_entity.pdbx_description
1 polymer ?
#
loop_
_entity_poly.entity_id
_entity_poly.type
_entity_poly.pdbx_seq_one_letter_code
_entity_poly.pdbx_strand_id
1 'polypeptide(L)' 'LVPTERLTLENLVNLKLNKDGNLWPEKIKLFQHIMMLCEESLAFSDDQHGTLQQDYFSNYVIPCVDHALWVDRNILIPP' A
#
# COMPACT_ATOMS: atom_id res chain seq x y z
N LEU A 1 15.55 17.18 -8.41
CA LEU A 1 14.33 16.46 -8.85
C LEU A 1 13.32 17.52 -9.24
N VAL A 2 12.78 17.45 -10.44
CA VAL A 2 11.70 18.36 -10.86
C VAL A 2 10.42 17.83 -10.19
N PRO A 3 9.72 18.62 -9.36
CA PRO A 3 8.43 18.24 -8.81
C PRO A 3 7.43 18.07 -9.95
N THR A 4 6.68 16.97 -9.96
CA THR A 4 5.55 16.77 -10.88
C THR A 4 4.24 17.17 -10.19
N GLU A 5 3.13 17.21 -10.92
CA GLU A 5 1.83 17.69 -10.41
C GLU A 5 1.31 16.95 -9.17
N ARG A 6 1.55 15.64 -9.01
CA ARG A 6 1.06 14.83 -7.88
C ARG A 6 2.16 14.46 -6.89
N LEU A 7 3.38 14.22 -7.37
CA LEU A 7 4.56 13.95 -6.55
C LEU A 7 5.18 15.25 -6.05
N THR A 8 4.52 15.91 -5.09
CA THR A 8 5.05 17.10 -4.44
C THR A 8 6.21 16.76 -3.49
N LEU A 9 7.07 17.75 -3.24
CA LEU A 9 8.20 17.62 -2.34
C LEU A 9 7.74 17.31 -0.90
N GLU A 10 6.56 17.80 -0.51
CA GLU A 10 5.92 17.53 0.78
C GLU A 10 5.52 16.05 0.92
N ASN A 11 4.91 15.47 -0.11
CA ASN A 11 4.53 14.06 -0.14
C ASN A 11 5.77 13.15 -0.03
N LEU A 12 6.86 13.50 -0.72
CA LEU A 12 8.13 12.78 -0.63
C LEU A 12 8.77 12.86 0.76
N VAL A 13 8.65 13.99 1.45
CA VAL A 13 9.12 14.15 2.83
C VAL A 13 8.27 13.31 3.79
N ASN A 14 6.95 13.30 3.59
CA ASN A 14 6.00 12.51 4.40
C ASN A 14 6.21 11.00 4.29
N LEU A 15 6.66 10.51 3.12
CA LEU A 15 6.98 9.09 2.88
C LEU A 15 8.09 8.54 3.78
N LYS A 16 8.93 9.40 4.39
CA LYS A 16 10.01 8.99 5.33
C LYS A 16 10.83 7.79 4.82
N LEU A 17 11.19 7.79 3.54
CA LEU A 17 11.78 6.64 2.84
C LEU A 17 13.00 6.04 3.54
N ASN A 18 13.77 6.85 4.30
CA ASN A 18 14.94 6.40 5.02
C ASN A 18 14.87 6.70 6.52
N LYS A 19 13.73 6.42 7.16
CA LYS A 19 13.55 6.63 8.61
C LYS A 19 14.62 5.93 9.46
N ASP A 20 15.01 4.72 9.07
CA ASP A 20 15.94 3.87 9.82
C ASP A 20 17.40 3.99 9.33
N GLY A 21 17.68 4.84 8.33
CA GLY A 21 19.04 5.05 7.82
C GLY A 21 19.62 3.90 6.97
N ASN A 22 18.84 2.83 6.74
CA ASN A 22 19.30 1.61 6.06
C ASN A 22 19.46 1.75 4.53
N LEU A 23 18.91 2.81 3.93
CA LEU A 23 19.02 3.05 2.50
C LEU A 23 20.22 3.95 2.18
N TRP A 24 20.97 3.53 1.16
CA TRP A 24 22.03 4.37 0.59
C TRP A 24 21.43 5.58 -0.13
N PRO A 25 22.14 6.71 -0.19
CA PRO A 25 21.64 7.92 -0.84
C PRO A 25 21.26 7.70 -2.31
N GLU A 26 21.93 6.77 -2.99
CA GLU A 26 21.63 6.41 -4.37
C GLU A 26 20.36 5.57 -4.53
N LYS A 27 20.07 4.69 -3.55
CA LYS A 27 18.80 3.95 -3.50
C LYS A 27 17.61 4.88 -3.26
N ILE A 28 17.78 5.89 -2.42
CA ILE A 28 16.73 6.90 -2.17
C ILE A 28 16.41 7.64 -3.48
N LYS A 29 17.43 8.06 -4.23
CA LYS A 29 17.24 8.69 -5.55
C LYS A 29 16.55 7.78 -6.55
N LEU A 30 16.94 6.50 -6.60
CA LEU A 30 16.29 5.52 -7.47
C LEU A 30 14.80 5.36 -7.11
N PHE A 31 14.49 5.26 -5.83
CA PHE A 31 13.11 5.12 -5.37
C PHE A 31 12.27 6.35 -5.73
N GLN A 32 12.81 7.56 -5.52
CA GLN A 32 12.16 8.81 -5.93
C GLN A 32 11.90 8.85 -7.45
N HIS A 33 12.84 8.35 -8.25
CA HIS A 33 12.67 8.26 -9.70
C HIS A 33 11.56 7.26 -10.09
N ILE A 34 11.51 6.09 -9.46
CA ILE A 34 10.46 5.10 -9.70
C ILE A 34 9.08 5.67 -9.33
N MET A 35 8.97 6.38 -8.20
CA MET A 35 7.70 6.99 -7.80
C MET A 35 7.23 8.05 -8.78
N MET A 36 8.16 8.82 -9.37
CA MET A 36 7.84 9.77 -10.44
C MET A 36 7.33 9.06 -11.70
N LEU A 37 7.94 7.93 -12.08
CA LEU A 37 7.48 7.14 -13.23
C LEU A 37 6.10 6.51 -13.02
N CYS A 38 5.77 6.16 -11.77
CA CYS A 38 4.51 5.51 -11.41
C CYS A 38 3.44 6.49 -10.90
N GLU A 39 3.65 7.79 -11.02
CA GLU A 39 2.85 8.83 -10.38
C GLU A 39 1.36 8.82 -10.76
N GLU A 40 1.03 8.42 -11.99
CA GLU A 40 -0.37 8.28 -12.43
C GLU A 40 -1.09 7.11 -11.76
N SER A 41 -0.35 6.06 -11.43
CA SER A 41 -0.86 4.82 -10.83
C SER A 41 -0.88 4.85 -9.30
N LEU A 42 -0.17 5.80 -8.68
CA LEU A 42 -0.08 5.93 -7.24
C LEU A 42 -1.13 6.91 -6.72
N ALA A 43 -1.86 6.50 -5.68
CA ALA A 43 -2.72 7.39 -4.92
C ALA A 43 -1.93 8.01 -3.76
N PHE A 44 -1.83 9.34 -3.73
CA PHE A 44 -1.18 10.12 -2.67
C PHE A 44 -2.16 10.68 -1.66
N SER A 45 -3.45 10.74 -1.99
CA SER A 45 -4.56 11.09 -1.08
C SER A 45 -5.70 10.09 -1.22
N ASP A 46 -6.56 10.00 -0.19
CA ASP A 46 -7.73 9.11 -0.20
C ASP A 46 -8.70 9.43 -1.34
N ASP A 47 -8.77 10.68 -1.78
CA ASP A 47 -9.59 11.10 -2.93
C ASP A 47 -9.08 10.54 -4.26
N GLN A 48 -7.78 10.19 -4.35
CA GLN A 48 -7.18 9.55 -5.51
C GLN A 48 -7.36 8.04 -5.50
N HIS A 49 -7.75 7.47 -4.35
CA HIS A 49 -8.11 6.06 -4.26
C HIS A 49 -9.42 5.84 -5.01
N GLY A 50 -9.41 4.94 -6.00
CA GLY A 50 -10.62 4.57 -6.71
C GLY A 50 -11.67 4.05 -5.71
N THR A 51 -12.76 4.79 -5.54
CA THR A 51 -13.91 4.38 -4.75
C THR A 51 -15.09 4.09 -5.66
N LEU A 52 -15.91 3.14 -5.26
CA LEU A 52 -17.16 2.87 -5.97
C LEU A 52 -18.10 4.04 -5.75
N GLN A 53 -18.60 4.63 -6.85
CA GLN A 53 -19.53 5.74 -6.78
C GLN A 53 -20.82 5.31 -6.07
N GLN A 54 -21.22 6.06 -5.05
CA GLN A 54 -22.38 5.73 -4.20
C GLN A 54 -23.71 5.71 -4.97
N ASP A 55 -23.81 6.47 -6.06
CA ASP A 55 -25.00 6.46 -6.93
C ASP A 55 -25.20 5.12 -7.64
N TYR A 56 -24.12 4.36 -7.85
CA TYR A 56 -24.15 3.05 -8.49
C TYR A 56 -24.11 1.89 -7.48
N PHE A 57 -23.52 2.10 -6.31
CA PHE A 57 -23.32 1.06 -5.30
C PHE A 57 -23.75 1.53 -3.92
N SER A 58 -24.75 0.87 -3.35
CA SER A 58 -25.13 1.04 -1.94
C SER A 58 -23.99 0.61 -1.02
N ASN A 59 -23.87 1.27 0.13
CA ASN A 59 -23.00 0.78 1.20
C ASN A 59 -23.38 -0.67 1.53
N TYR A 60 -22.43 -1.58 1.44
CA TYR A 60 -22.63 -2.99 1.77
C TYR A 60 -21.55 -3.44 2.74
N VAL A 61 -21.94 -4.32 3.66
CA VAL A 61 -20.99 -5.00 4.55
C VAL A 61 -20.44 -6.18 3.77
N ILE A 62 -19.13 -6.25 3.62
CA ILE A 62 -18.47 -7.41 3.01
C ILE A 62 -18.83 -8.63 3.89
N PRO A 63 -19.49 -9.66 3.33
CA PRO A 63 -19.87 -10.82 4.11
C PRO A 63 -18.60 -11.58 4.51
N CYS A 64 -18.25 -11.51 5.80
CA CYS A 64 -17.18 -12.32 6.37
C CYS A 64 -17.78 -13.64 6.84
N VAL A 65 -17.18 -14.76 6.43
CA VAL A 65 -17.42 -16.06 7.05
C VAL A 65 -16.42 -16.21 8.17
N ASP A 66 -16.86 -16.63 9.36
CA ASP A 66 -15.96 -16.94 10.47
C ASP A 66 -14.92 -17.97 10.01
N HIS A 67 -13.65 -17.61 10.12
CA HIS A 67 -12.57 -18.51 9.75
C HIS A 67 -12.52 -19.66 10.75
N ALA A 68 -12.94 -20.85 10.34
CA ALA A 68 -12.65 -22.06 11.10
C ALA A 68 -11.14 -22.29 11.05
N LEU A 69 -10.47 -22.23 12.20
CA LEU A 69 -9.05 -22.57 12.30
C LEU A 69 -8.85 -23.96 11.69
N TRP A 70 -7.97 -24.06 10.71
CA TRP A 70 -7.57 -25.33 10.15
C TRP A 70 -6.71 -26.05 11.20
N VAL A 71 -7.37 -26.82 12.09
CA VAL A 71 -6.71 -27.60 13.12
C VAL A 71 -6.30 -28.93 12.52
N ASP A 72 -5.02 -29.09 12.25
CA ASP A 72 -4.44 -30.41 12.04
C ASP A 72 -4.34 -31.10 13.42
N ARG A 73 -5.26 -32.05 13.68
CA ARG A 73 -5.24 -32.80 14.93
C ARG A 73 -4.08 -33.78 14.88
N ASN A 74 -3.18 -33.68 15.86
CA ASN A 74 -2.03 -34.58 15.98
C ASN A 74 -2.50 -36.04 15.92
N ILE A 75 -2.13 -36.75 14.86
CA ILE A 75 -2.42 -38.18 14.70
C ILE A 75 -1.60 -38.93 15.74
N LEU A 76 -2.24 -39.79 16.54
CA LEU A 76 -1.55 -40.63 17.51
C LEU A 76 -0.66 -41.63 16.75
N ILE A 77 0.63 -41.67 17.08
CA ILE A 77 1.54 -42.68 16.54
C ILE A 77 1.23 -44.02 17.27
N PRO A 78 0.92 -45.12 16.54
CA PRO A 78 0.68 -46.42 17.16
C PRO A 78 1.95 -47.02 17.78
N PRO A 79 1.83 -47.87 18.83
CA PRO A 79 2.95 -48.50 19.53
C PRO A 79 3.66 -49.58 18.72
#